data_AF-H1KYW7-F1
#
_entry.id   AF-H1KYW7-F1
#
_cell.length_a   1.000
_cell.length_b   1.000
_cell.length_c   1.000
_cell.angle_alpha   90.00
_cell.angle_beta   90.00
_cell.angle_gamma   90.00
#
_symmetry.space_group_name_H-M   'P 1'
#
loop_
_entity.id
_entity.type
_entity.pdbx_description
1 polymer ?
#
loop_
_entity_poly.entity_id
_entity_poly.type
_entity_poly.pdbx_seq_one_letter_code
_entity_poly.pdbx_strand_id
1 'polypeptide(L)'
;MELNEKNVLDLSSFRMITDVNSKGNKLILEINKNYECEVEIPYNVDIEDEMIIINEHPLKVENIKRGILNLISLSISQNLVNKVTNRRTYYIVPPIPLIGHTAFGLIDRGTNIIQVRGLSGCNINCPFCSVDEGKYSKTRKNDYYVDVDYLVEEYKKIAEFKGNKFIEAHLDGQGEPTLYYPLADLVQNLSEINKDGRGIVSIQSNGVGLTYKMIDELEEAGLHRINLSINALDEKMAKILAGRKDYNIEKILDIAEYIKNSKIHLLIAPILLPNVNDEEFKKVIDYAIQLDQRIPQNVLNPITNKKDPILGVQLCLIYQFGRRVKKMKIWEFKKFYKLLKDYEAQYKAKGIDVKLKLHPSDFGTHRRKKLPCPFKVGESINVDVIMDGRIRGEVIGVSQNRIVQIINCKNEDRLIGNNIRVRILRTKDNIIVSTPTQ
;
A
#
# COMPACT_ATOMS: atom_id res chain seq x y z
N MET A 1 -10.81 31.32 35.52
CA MET A 1 -10.09 30.16 36.09
C MET A 1 -8.86 29.99 35.22
N GLU A 2 -7.67 30.29 35.73
CA GLU A 2 -6.43 30.02 34.98
C GLU A 2 -6.34 28.51 34.74
N LEU A 3 -6.39 28.09 33.47
CA LEU A 3 -6.09 26.73 33.06
C LEU A 3 -4.65 26.43 33.49
N ASN A 4 -4.50 25.68 34.58
CA ASN A 4 -3.20 25.21 35.02
C ASN A 4 -2.77 24.14 33.99
N GLU A 5 -1.77 24.43 33.15
CA GLU A 5 -1.29 23.56 32.04
C GLU A 5 -1.08 22.10 32.47
N LYS A 6 -0.80 21.87 33.75
CA LYS A 6 -0.65 20.54 34.34
C LYS A 6 -1.89 19.64 34.21
N ASN A 7 -3.09 20.20 34.14
CA ASN A 7 -4.35 19.43 34.14
C ASN A 7 -4.87 19.09 32.74
N VAL A 8 -4.20 19.55 31.69
CA VAL A 8 -4.65 19.39 30.30
C VAL A 8 -3.81 18.31 29.60
N LEU A 9 -4.46 17.36 28.94
CA LEU A 9 -3.83 16.46 27.98
C LEU A 9 -4.16 16.96 26.57
N ASP A 10 -3.13 17.43 25.87
CA ASP A 10 -3.23 17.96 24.51
C ASP A 10 -2.97 16.88 23.47
N LEU A 11 -4.03 16.48 22.76
CA LEU A 11 -3.95 15.45 21.72
C LEU A 11 -3.34 15.96 20.41
N SER A 12 -3.28 17.27 20.20
CA SER A 12 -2.67 17.90 19.01
C SER A 12 -1.18 17.61 18.90
N SER A 13 -0.54 17.31 20.04
CA SER A 13 0.87 16.94 20.14
C SER A 13 1.20 15.58 19.47
N PHE A 14 0.19 14.74 19.21
CA PHE A 14 0.35 13.44 18.59
C PHE A 14 0.05 13.52 17.09
N ARG A 15 1.10 13.57 16.25
CA ARG A 15 1.00 13.66 14.78
C ARG A 15 0.04 12.65 14.12
N MET A 16 -0.13 11.47 14.73
CA MET A 16 -1.03 10.43 14.22
C MET A 16 -2.51 10.74 14.43
N ILE A 17 -2.87 11.57 15.41
CA ILE A 17 -4.22 12.04 15.66
C ILE A 17 -4.42 13.25 14.76
N THR A 18 -5.35 13.17 13.83
CA THR A 18 -5.55 14.19 12.79
C THR A 18 -6.85 14.97 12.95
N ASP A 19 -7.77 14.47 13.78
CA ASP A 19 -9.00 15.14 14.19
C ASP A 19 -9.52 14.47 15.47
N VAL A 20 -10.25 15.24 16.29
CA VAL A 20 -10.84 14.78 17.55
C VAL A 20 -12.27 15.30 17.63
N ASN A 21 -13.21 14.37 17.85
CA ASN A 21 -14.60 14.71 18.13
C ASN A 21 -15.04 14.05 19.44
N SER A 22 -16.04 14.62 20.11
CA SER A 22 -16.53 14.11 21.38
C SER A 22 -18.05 14.05 21.44
N LYS A 23 -18.57 13.06 22.16
CA LYS A 23 -20.00 12.94 22.47
C LYS A 23 -20.18 12.42 23.90
N GLY A 24 -20.28 13.36 24.84
CA GLY A 24 -20.19 13.04 26.27
C GLY A 24 -18.80 12.52 26.61
N ASN A 25 -18.70 11.41 27.36
CA ASN A 25 -17.41 10.81 27.72
C ASN A 25 -16.79 9.92 26.62
N LYS A 26 -17.30 10.00 25.38
CA LYS A 26 -16.78 9.25 24.24
C LYS A 26 -15.97 10.17 23.34
N LEU A 27 -14.76 9.74 23.05
CA LEU A 27 -13.82 10.38 22.13
C LEU A 27 -13.85 9.59 20.81
N ILE A 28 -14.04 10.29 19.71
CA ILE A 28 -13.92 9.75 18.36
C ILE A 28 -12.64 10.36 17.78
N LEU A 29 -11.63 9.52 17.61
CA LEU A 29 -10.33 9.93 17.11
C LEU A 29 -10.22 9.60 15.63
N GLU A 30 -9.87 10.60 14.82
CA GLU A 30 -9.37 10.37 13.48
C GLU A 30 -7.88 10.09 13.55
N ILE A 31 -7.48 8.92 13.04
CA ILE A 31 -6.09 8.48 13.02
C ILE A 31 -5.61 8.50 11.57
N ASN A 32 -4.50 9.19 11.31
CA ASN A 32 -3.83 9.21 10.02
C ASN A 32 -4.80 9.51 8.86
N LYS A 33 -5.73 10.46 9.06
CA LYS A 33 -6.79 10.91 8.14
C LYS A 33 -7.82 9.90 7.64
N ASN A 34 -7.46 8.62 7.57
CA ASN A 34 -8.23 7.58 6.89
C ASN A 34 -8.81 6.56 7.86
N TYR A 35 -8.50 6.67 9.14
CA TYR A 35 -8.93 5.73 10.16
C TYR A 35 -9.67 6.43 11.28
N GLU A 36 -10.52 5.69 11.97
CA GLU A 36 -11.29 6.17 13.09
C GLU A 36 -11.24 5.13 14.22
N CYS A 37 -11.16 5.59 15.46
CA CYS A 37 -11.40 4.74 16.63
C CYS A 37 -12.19 5.47 17.72
N GLU A 38 -13.11 4.76 18.34
CA GLU A 38 -13.87 5.25 19.50
C GLU A 38 -13.16 4.86 20.80
N VAL A 39 -13.07 5.80 21.73
CA VAL A 39 -12.47 5.61 23.06
C VAL A 39 -13.45 6.12 24.11
N GLU A 40 -13.87 5.26 25.03
CA GLU A 40 -14.67 5.66 26.18
C GLU A 40 -13.74 6.08 27.31
N ILE A 41 -13.95 7.29 27.84
CA ILE A 41 -13.12 7.87 28.90
C ILE A 41 -13.84 7.70 30.25
N PRO A 42 -13.40 6.78 31.13
CA PRO A 42 -14.08 6.48 32.39
C PRO A 42 -13.68 7.44 33.52
N TYR A 43 -13.21 8.65 33.18
CA TYR A 43 -12.72 9.64 34.12
C TYR A 43 -13.60 10.90 34.08
N ASN A 44 -13.59 11.67 35.16
CA ASN A 44 -14.24 12.98 35.19
C ASN A 44 -13.38 13.99 34.41
N VAL A 45 -13.71 14.18 33.13
CA VAL A 45 -12.99 15.07 32.22
C VAL A 45 -13.97 15.91 31.41
N ASP A 46 -13.55 17.12 31.06
CA ASP A 46 -14.16 17.89 29.99
C ASP A 46 -13.33 17.73 28.72
N ILE A 47 -13.98 17.59 27.58
CA ILE A 47 -13.33 17.45 26.28
C ILE A 47 -13.71 18.67 25.43
N GLU A 48 -12.73 19.50 25.12
CA GLU A 48 -12.87 20.69 24.29
C GLU A 48 -11.90 20.57 23.11
N ASP A 49 -12.41 20.35 21.91
CA ASP A 49 -11.63 20.10 20.70
C ASP A 49 -10.60 18.96 20.90
N GLU A 50 -9.30 19.26 20.78
CA GLU A 50 -8.18 18.32 20.95
C GLU A 50 -7.67 18.25 22.41
N MET A 51 -8.30 18.98 23.33
CA MET A 51 -7.89 19.10 24.73
C MET A 51 -8.78 18.27 25.64
N ILE A 52 -8.15 17.46 26.49
CA ILE A 52 -8.82 16.76 27.59
C ILE A 52 -8.44 17.43 28.92
N ILE A 53 -9.42 18.07 29.56
CA ILE A 53 -9.27 18.78 30.82
C ILE A 53 -9.65 17.83 31.97
N ILE A 54 -8.70 17.55 32.87
CA ILE A 54 -8.90 16.60 33.96
C ILE A 54 -9.44 17.30 35.21
N ASN A 55 -10.69 17.00 35.57
CA ASN A 55 -11.41 17.59 36.71
C ASN A 55 -11.25 16.77 37.99
N GLU A 56 -9.99 16.53 38.38
CA GLU A 56 -9.63 15.71 39.54
C GLU A 56 -8.54 16.36 40.40
N HIS A 57 -8.32 15.79 41.58
CA HIS A 57 -7.27 16.28 42.49
C HIS A 57 -5.89 16.29 41.80
N PRO A 58 -5.06 17.35 41.93
CA PRO A 58 -3.79 17.51 41.21
C PRO A 58 -2.83 16.31 41.30
N LEU A 59 -2.81 15.62 42.45
CA LEU A 59 -2.00 14.41 42.68
C LEU A 59 -2.39 13.21 41.79
N LYS A 60 -3.62 13.17 41.25
CA LYS A 60 -4.11 12.07 40.39
C LYS A 60 -3.95 12.35 38.90
N VAL A 61 -3.82 13.62 38.52
CA VAL A 61 -3.87 14.10 37.13
C VAL A 61 -2.91 13.32 36.22
N GLU A 62 -1.64 13.20 36.61
CA GLU A 62 -0.63 12.52 35.81
C GLU A 62 -0.94 11.02 35.58
N ASN A 63 -1.46 10.34 36.60
CA ASN A 63 -1.88 8.95 36.47
C ASN A 63 -3.10 8.81 35.55
N ILE A 64 -4.04 9.76 35.61
CA ILE A 64 -5.21 9.80 34.72
C ILE A 64 -4.77 10.05 33.28
N LYS A 65 -3.85 10.99 33.02
CA LYS A 65 -3.28 11.22 31.68
C LYS A 65 -2.73 9.93 31.08
N ARG A 66 -1.90 9.20 31.84
CA ARG A 66 -1.36 7.91 31.41
C ARG A 66 -2.45 6.87 31.18
N GLY A 67 -3.47 6.84 32.04
CA GLY A 67 -4.63 5.98 31.88
C GLY A 67 -5.38 6.25 30.58
N ILE A 68 -5.63 7.52 30.24
CA ILE A 68 -6.27 7.94 28.99
C ILE A 68 -5.41 7.56 27.79
N LEU A 69 -4.11 7.85 27.80
CA LEU A 69 -3.20 7.48 26.71
C LEU A 69 -3.14 5.97 26.47
N ASN A 70 -3.17 5.17 27.55
CA ASN A 70 -3.24 3.71 27.45
C ASN A 70 -4.56 3.25 26.82
N LEU A 71 -5.70 3.85 27.19
CA LEU A 71 -7.00 3.55 26.58
C LEU A 71 -7.01 3.89 25.09
N ILE A 72 -6.47 5.05 24.70
CA ILE A 72 -6.33 5.45 23.30
C ILE A 72 -5.47 4.43 22.54
N SER A 73 -4.30 4.07 23.07
CA SER A 73 -3.40 3.10 22.45
C SER A 73 -4.06 1.71 22.26
N LEU A 74 -4.80 1.23 23.28
CA LEU A 74 -5.56 -0.01 23.19
C LEU A 74 -6.68 0.06 22.15
N SER A 75 -7.43 1.16 22.11
CA SER A 75 -8.49 1.36 21.11
C SER A 75 -7.93 1.42 19.68
N ILE A 76 -6.80 2.10 19.46
CA ILE A 76 -6.13 2.11 18.15
C ILE A 76 -5.68 0.71 17.75
N SER A 77 -5.17 -0.09 18.69
CA SER A 77 -4.75 -1.47 18.41
C SER A 77 -5.92 -2.40 18.09
N GLN A 78 -7.08 -2.24 18.75
CA GLN A 78 -8.16 -3.22 18.72
C GLN A 78 -9.37 -2.83 17.85
N ASN A 79 -9.67 -1.53 17.76
CA ASN A 79 -10.95 -0.99 17.28
C ASN A 79 -10.80 0.01 16.12
N LEU A 80 -9.65 0.03 15.44
CA LEU A 80 -9.43 0.92 14.31
C LEU A 80 -10.30 0.51 13.12
N VAL A 81 -10.97 1.48 12.51
CA VAL A 81 -11.81 1.28 11.32
C VAL A 81 -11.30 2.15 10.19
N ASN A 82 -11.13 1.58 9.00
CA ASN A 82 -10.75 2.33 7.81
C ASN A 82 -11.99 3.01 7.22
N LYS A 83 -12.00 4.35 7.15
CA LYS A 83 -13.12 5.15 6.62
C LYS A 83 -13.34 4.99 5.11
N VAL A 84 -12.31 4.55 4.38
CA VAL A 84 -12.38 4.32 2.93
C VAL A 84 -13.06 2.99 2.63
N THR A 85 -12.69 1.93 3.35
CA THR A 85 -13.17 0.56 3.09
C THR A 85 -14.30 0.11 4.03
N ASN A 86 -14.51 0.80 5.15
CA ASN A 86 -15.37 0.43 6.28
C ASN A 86 -14.99 -0.89 6.95
N ARG A 87 -13.72 -1.32 6.83
CA ARG A 87 -13.24 -2.56 7.46
C ARG A 87 -12.51 -2.28 8.76
N ARG A 88 -12.57 -3.24 9.68
CA ARG A 88 -11.66 -3.29 10.82
C ARG A 88 -10.22 -3.31 10.32
N THR A 89 -9.37 -2.53 10.95
CA THR A 89 -7.94 -2.39 10.62
C THR A 89 -7.09 -2.83 11.79
N TYR A 90 -6.09 -3.67 11.53
CA TYR A 90 -5.07 -4.01 12.52
C TYR A 90 -3.89 -3.04 12.40
N TYR A 91 -3.58 -2.33 13.50
CA TYR A 91 -2.38 -1.50 13.60
C TYR A 91 -1.18 -2.40 13.96
N ILE A 92 -0.19 -2.47 13.06
CA ILE A 92 0.93 -3.39 13.13
C ILE A 92 2.16 -2.68 13.71
N VAL A 93 2.58 -3.17 14.86
CA VAL A 93 3.73 -2.70 15.65
C VAL A 93 4.56 -3.89 16.14
N PRO A 94 5.79 -3.68 16.66
CA PRO A 94 6.54 -4.73 17.34
C PRO A 94 5.71 -5.41 18.44
N PRO A 95 5.86 -6.74 18.64
CA PRO A 95 6.85 -7.64 18.03
C PRO A 95 6.35 -8.36 16.76
N ILE A 96 5.31 -7.87 16.08
CA ILE A 96 4.71 -8.54 14.91
C ILE A 96 5.67 -8.46 13.71
N PRO A 97 6.13 -9.57 13.11
CA PRO A 97 7.06 -9.51 11.97
C PRO A 97 6.46 -8.82 10.74
N LEU A 98 7.30 -8.20 9.91
CA LEU A 98 6.87 -7.58 8.65
C LEU A 98 7.15 -8.44 7.41
N ILE A 99 7.68 -9.65 7.58
CA ILE A 99 7.98 -10.58 6.48
C ILE A 99 7.12 -11.83 6.65
N GLY A 100 6.43 -12.27 5.61
CA GLY A 100 5.61 -13.49 5.67
C GLY A 100 4.30 -13.43 4.91
N HIS A 101 3.80 -12.21 4.68
CA HIS A 101 2.46 -11.97 4.17
C HIS A 101 2.47 -11.00 2.98
N THR A 102 1.35 -10.96 2.25
CA THR A 102 1.23 -10.08 1.08
C THR A 102 0.40 -8.83 1.33
N ALA A 103 -0.38 -8.74 2.40
CA ALA A 103 -1.23 -7.57 2.62
C ALA A 103 -0.48 -6.34 3.14
N PHE A 104 0.61 -6.53 3.89
CA PHE A 104 1.38 -5.48 4.54
C PHE A 104 2.83 -5.92 4.75
N GLY A 105 3.71 -4.99 5.16
CA GLY A 105 5.10 -5.25 5.49
C GLY A 105 6.03 -5.21 4.27
N LEU A 106 7.00 -6.11 4.25
CA LEU A 106 8.13 -6.10 3.31
C LEU A 106 8.21 -7.42 2.54
N ILE A 107 8.36 -7.35 1.22
CA ILE A 107 8.50 -8.53 0.35
C ILE A 107 9.80 -8.48 -0.45
N ASP A 108 10.65 -9.49 -0.25
CA ASP A 108 11.87 -9.73 -1.00
C ASP A 108 11.75 -10.95 -1.92
N ARG A 109 11.81 -10.71 -3.24
CA ARG A 109 11.76 -11.76 -4.27
C ARG A 109 13.14 -12.20 -4.78
N GLY A 110 14.22 -11.81 -4.09
CA GLY A 110 15.60 -12.11 -4.49
C GLY A 110 16.10 -11.22 -5.64
N THR A 111 15.58 -10.00 -5.70
CA THR A 111 16.01 -8.93 -6.62
C THR A 111 16.49 -7.73 -5.81
N ASN A 112 16.96 -6.68 -6.46
CA ASN A 112 17.23 -5.38 -5.83
C ASN A 112 15.95 -4.61 -5.42
N ILE A 113 14.77 -5.03 -5.90
CA ILE A 113 13.49 -4.48 -5.45
C ILE A 113 13.10 -5.09 -4.10
N ILE A 114 12.75 -4.23 -3.15
CA ILE A 114 12.03 -4.55 -1.92
C ILE A 114 10.67 -3.90 -2.01
N GLN A 115 9.59 -4.68 -1.95
CA GLN A 115 8.25 -4.12 -1.91
C GLN A 115 7.95 -3.64 -0.49
N VAL A 116 7.46 -2.42 -0.35
CA VAL A 116 7.20 -1.76 0.93
C VAL A 116 5.71 -1.43 1.02
N ARG A 117 5.00 -2.11 1.92
CA ARG A 117 3.53 -2.08 2.02
C ARG A 117 3.09 -1.57 3.39
N GLY A 118 2.88 -0.26 3.49
CA GLY A 118 2.44 0.38 4.73
C GLY A 118 0.96 0.14 5.08
N LEU A 119 0.11 -0.20 4.10
CA LEU A 119 -1.30 -0.48 4.35
C LEU A 119 -1.92 -1.47 3.38
N SER A 120 -3.12 -1.93 3.75
CA SER A 120 -4.11 -2.47 2.81
C SER A 120 -5.38 -1.63 2.78
N GLY A 121 -6.14 -1.76 1.70
CA GLY A 121 -7.34 -0.95 1.45
C GLY A 121 -7.14 0.02 0.30
N CYS A 122 -8.20 0.25 -0.47
CA CYS A 122 -8.14 1.02 -1.71
C CYS A 122 -9.36 1.94 -1.82
N ASN A 123 -9.16 3.11 -2.42
CA ASN A 123 -10.23 4.07 -2.64
C ASN A 123 -11.04 3.79 -3.92
N ILE A 124 -10.54 3.00 -4.88
CA ILE A 124 -11.28 2.52 -6.06
C ILE A 124 -11.82 1.09 -5.89
N ASN A 125 -12.71 0.68 -6.79
CA ASN A 125 -13.30 -0.66 -6.84
C ASN A 125 -13.18 -1.29 -8.24
N CYS A 126 -11.99 -1.30 -8.85
CA CYS A 126 -11.76 -1.86 -10.19
C CYS A 126 -12.38 -3.25 -10.40
N PRO A 127 -13.22 -3.48 -11.43
CA PRO A 127 -13.92 -4.75 -11.63
C PRO A 127 -13.01 -5.90 -12.09
N PHE A 128 -11.70 -5.64 -12.20
CA PHE A 128 -10.63 -6.57 -12.58
C PHE A 128 -9.51 -6.65 -11.53
N CYS A 129 -9.69 -6.04 -10.35
CA CYS A 129 -8.68 -6.02 -9.30
C CYS A 129 -8.27 -7.46 -8.90
N SER A 130 -6.98 -7.77 -9.00
CA SER A 130 -6.41 -9.09 -8.70
C SER A 130 -6.59 -9.54 -7.26
N VAL A 131 -6.83 -8.58 -6.35
CA VAL A 131 -6.98 -8.79 -4.91
C VAL A 131 -8.32 -8.32 -4.37
N ASP A 132 -9.32 -8.06 -5.22
CA ASP A 132 -10.69 -7.69 -4.82
C ASP A 132 -10.73 -6.56 -3.76
N GLU A 133 -9.92 -5.53 -3.96
CA GLU A 133 -9.82 -4.41 -3.03
C GLU A 133 -10.92 -3.34 -3.19
N GLY A 134 -10.99 -2.44 -2.21
CA GLY A 134 -11.91 -1.33 -2.13
C GLY A 134 -13.17 -1.59 -1.29
N LYS A 135 -13.98 -0.56 -1.10
CA LYS A 135 -15.16 -0.56 -0.20
C LYS A 135 -16.11 -1.73 -0.43
N TYR A 136 -16.44 -2.02 -1.69
CA TYR A 136 -17.34 -3.10 -2.07
C TYR A 136 -16.67 -4.45 -2.32
N SER A 137 -15.55 -4.72 -1.63
CA SER A 137 -14.94 -6.05 -1.64
C SER A 137 -15.95 -7.12 -1.23
N LYS A 138 -15.89 -8.30 -1.85
CA LYS A 138 -16.71 -9.45 -1.47
C LYS A 138 -15.93 -10.49 -0.68
N THR A 139 -14.61 -10.35 -0.64
CA THR A 139 -13.71 -11.33 -0.04
C THR A 139 -12.88 -10.77 1.11
N ARG A 140 -12.58 -9.46 1.12
CA ARG A 140 -11.78 -8.82 2.17
C ARG A 140 -12.66 -8.41 3.35
N LYS A 141 -12.31 -8.87 4.55
CA LYS A 141 -12.99 -8.50 5.80
C LYS A 141 -12.18 -7.56 6.68
N ASN A 142 -10.84 -7.61 6.62
CA ASN A 142 -9.95 -6.81 7.44
C ASN A 142 -8.91 -6.06 6.60
N ASP A 143 -8.47 -4.90 7.12
CA ASP A 143 -7.33 -4.14 6.65
C ASP A 143 -6.18 -4.12 7.66
N TYR A 144 -5.01 -3.64 7.22
CA TYR A 144 -3.79 -3.58 8.01
C TYR A 144 -3.13 -2.23 7.77
N TYR A 145 -2.56 -1.67 8.82
CA TYR A 145 -1.79 -0.43 8.79
C TYR A 145 -0.51 -0.65 9.58
N VAL A 146 0.65 -0.43 8.97
CA VAL A 146 1.95 -0.63 9.61
C VAL A 146 2.45 0.71 10.11
N ASP A 147 2.96 0.73 11.33
CA ASP A 147 3.66 1.88 11.88
C ASP A 147 4.87 2.27 11.01
N VAL A 148 5.03 3.57 10.75
CA VAL A 148 6.01 4.08 9.78
C VAL A 148 7.44 3.88 10.25
N ASP A 149 7.72 4.13 11.53
CA ASP A 149 9.06 4.01 12.09
C ASP A 149 9.49 2.55 12.09
N TYR A 150 8.57 1.65 12.47
CA TYR A 150 8.83 0.21 12.42
C TYR A 150 9.05 -0.30 10.98
N LEU A 151 8.26 0.17 10.02
CA LEU A 151 8.42 -0.20 8.61
C LEU A 151 9.77 0.25 8.04
N VAL A 152 10.21 1.47 8.38
CA VAL A 152 11.50 2.03 7.99
C VAL A 152 12.65 1.25 8.64
N GLU A 153 12.55 0.92 9.93
CA GLU A 153 13.58 0.17 10.65
C GLU A 153 13.79 -1.23 10.03
N GLU A 154 12.70 -1.97 9.77
CA GLU A 154 12.79 -3.29 9.15
C GLU A 154 13.26 -3.21 7.69
N TYR A 155 12.86 -2.16 6.95
CA TYR A 155 13.37 -1.93 5.60
C TYR A 155 14.89 -1.77 5.60
N LYS A 156 15.42 -0.95 6.51
CA LYS A 156 16.85 -0.69 6.65
C LYS A 156 17.64 -1.99 6.85
N LYS A 157 17.16 -2.88 7.73
CA LYS A 157 17.76 -4.21 7.96
C LYS A 157 17.84 -5.05 6.68
N ILE A 158 16.78 -5.03 5.86
CA ILE A 158 16.76 -5.76 4.58
C ILE A 158 17.70 -5.11 3.55
N ALA A 159 17.69 -3.78 3.44
CA ALA A 159 18.58 -3.04 2.53
C ALA A 159 20.05 -3.33 2.83
N GLU A 160 20.45 -3.26 4.11
CA GLU A 160 21.80 -3.60 4.59
C GLU A 160 22.15 -5.06 4.32
N PHE A 161 21.26 -6.01 4.61
CA PHE A 161 21.47 -7.42 4.30
C PHE A 161 21.73 -7.67 2.81
N LYS A 162 21.15 -6.85 1.94
CA LYS A 162 21.32 -6.90 0.47
C LYS A 162 22.51 -6.08 -0.02
N GLY A 163 23.26 -5.44 0.88
CA GLY A 163 24.46 -4.64 0.61
C GLY A 163 24.19 -3.19 0.20
N ASN A 164 22.96 -2.70 0.37
CA ASN A 164 22.51 -1.34 0.08
C ASN A 164 23.12 -0.73 -1.20
N LYS A 165 22.93 -1.42 -2.34
CA LYS A 165 23.47 -0.99 -3.64
C LYS A 165 22.45 -1.21 -4.74
N PHE A 166 22.04 -0.10 -5.36
CA PHE A 166 21.01 -0.04 -6.39
C PHE A 166 19.68 -0.63 -5.96
N ILE A 167 19.30 -0.43 -4.70
CA ILE A 167 18.04 -0.94 -4.15
C ILE A 167 16.89 -0.06 -4.64
N GLU A 168 15.77 -0.68 -4.98
CA GLU A 168 14.51 0.01 -5.23
C GLU A 168 13.55 -0.31 -4.07
N ALA A 169 13.18 0.72 -3.31
CA ALA A 169 11.99 0.65 -2.44
C ALA A 169 10.75 0.86 -3.32
N HIS A 170 9.98 -0.20 -3.56
CA HIS A 170 8.77 -0.11 -4.37
C HIS A 170 7.54 -0.09 -3.47
N LEU A 171 6.91 1.07 -3.37
CA LEU A 171 5.64 1.29 -2.68
C LEU A 171 4.51 0.72 -3.56
N ASP A 172 4.11 -0.50 -3.24
CA ASP A 172 2.95 -1.17 -3.83
C ASP A 172 2.04 -1.70 -2.72
N GLY A 173 1.04 -2.50 -3.06
CA GLY A 173 0.26 -3.15 -2.00
C GLY A 173 -0.96 -3.90 -2.47
N GLN A 174 -1.61 -4.56 -1.51
CA GLN A 174 -3.03 -4.86 -1.64
C GLN A 174 -3.85 -3.64 -1.18
N GLY A 175 -3.58 -2.50 -1.79
CA GLY A 175 -4.12 -1.21 -1.40
C GLY A 175 -3.65 -0.08 -2.29
N GLU A 176 -4.06 1.14 -1.97
CA GLU A 176 -3.61 2.36 -2.63
C GLU A 176 -2.59 3.09 -1.74
N PRO A 177 -1.31 3.16 -2.11
CA PRO A 177 -0.26 3.76 -1.28
C PRO A 177 -0.51 5.23 -0.92
N THR A 178 -1.21 6.00 -1.75
CA THR A 178 -1.58 7.40 -1.43
C THR A 178 -2.55 7.55 -0.26
N LEU A 179 -3.10 6.45 0.26
CA LEU A 179 -3.88 6.43 1.51
C LEU A 179 -3.01 6.30 2.77
N TYR A 180 -1.70 6.09 2.63
CA TYR A 180 -0.79 5.98 3.77
C TYR A 180 -0.39 7.38 4.21
N TYR A 181 -0.98 7.89 5.28
CA TYR A 181 -0.85 9.31 5.65
C TYR A 181 0.59 9.83 5.76
N PRO A 182 1.54 9.14 6.43
CA PRO A 182 2.94 9.58 6.49
C PRO A 182 3.72 9.15 5.22
N LEU A 183 3.09 9.20 4.04
CA LEU A 183 3.72 8.76 2.78
C LEU A 183 4.98 9.58 2.47
N ALA A 184 4.92 10.90 2.63
CA ALA A 184 6.09 11.76 2.39
C ALA A 184 7.25 11.42 3.34
N ASP A 185 6.97 11.23 4.63
CA ASP A 185 8.00 10.81 5.60
C ASP A 185 8.57 9.43 5.25
N LEU A 186 7.72 8.47 4.86
CA LEU A 186 8.15 7.15 4.44
C LEU A 186 9.08 7.25 3.22
N VAL A 187 8.69 8.02 2.19
CA VAL A 187 9.52 8.24 1.00
C VAL A 187 10.85 8.87 1.37
N GLN A 188 10.85 9.90 2.23
CA GLN A 188 12.06 10.57 2.67
C GLN A 188 13.02 9.60 3.36
N ASN A 189 12.54 8.86 4.36
CA ASN A 189 13.35 7.90 5.10
C ASN A 189 13.92 6.80 4.18
N LEU A 190 13.10 6.25 3.28
CA LEU A 190 13.55 5.23 2.32
C LEU A 190 14.57 5.78 1.32
N SER A 191 14.39 7.02 0.87
CA SER A 191 15.30 7.72 -0.03
C SER A 191 16.65 7.96 0.63
N GLU A 192 16.65 8.44 1.88
CA GLU A 192 17.86 8.64 2.68
C GLU A 192 18.63 7.33 2.90
N ILE A 193 17.94 6.23 3.26
CA ILE A 193 18.55 4.90 3.40
C ILE A 193 19.20 4.45 2.08
N ASN A 194 18.55 4.71 0.95
CA ASN A 194 19.01 4.25 -0.37
C ASN A 194 20.07 5.14 -1.04
N LYS A 195 20.24 6.37 -0.55
CA LYS A 195 21.04 7.43 -1.19
C LYS A 195 22.48 6.98 -1.48
N ASP A 196 23.16 6.44 -0.48
CA ASP A 196 24.56 6.00 -0.60
C ASP A 196 24.73 4.85 -1.59
N GLY A 197 23.69 4.02 -1.72
CA GLY A 197 23.63 2.89 -2.63
C GLY A 197 23.31 3.24 -4.07
N ARG A 198 23.02 4.52 -4.38
CA ARG A 198 22.37 4.95 -5.64
C ARG A 198 21.06 4.19 -5.89
N GLY A 199 20.31 3.93 -4.82
CA GLY A 199 18.97 3.34 -4.91
C GLY A 199 17.90 4.39 -5.23
N ILE A 200 16.65 3.94 -5.33
CA ILE A 200 15.49 4.77 -5.63
C ILE A 200 14.28 4.38 -4.77
N VAL A 201 13.32 5.29 -4.67
CA VAL A 201 11.96 5.01 -4.20
C VAL A 201 11.00 5.17 -5.37
N SER A 202 10.13 4.20 -5.59
CA SER A 202 9.08 4.26 -6.62
C SER A 202 7.73 3.85 -6.04
N ILE A 203 6.64 4.33 -6.63
CA ILE A 203 5.28 4.06 -6.14
C ILE A 203 4.36 3.62 -7.27
N GLN A 204 3.42 2.72 -6.98
CA GLN A 204 2.28 2.45 -7.86
C GLN A 204 1.02 3.09 -7.30
N SER A 205 0.33 3.90 -8.11
CA SER A 205 -0.88 4.59 -7.68
C SER A 205 -1.96 4.58 -8.76
N ASN A 206 -3.22 4.60 -8.31
CA ASN A 206 -4.36 4.91 -9.16
C ASN A 206 -4.60 6.41 -9.37
N GLY A 207 -3.82 7.27 -8.71
CA GLY A 207 -3.82 8.72 -8.90
C GLY A 207 -4.92 9.49 -8.18
N VAL A 208 -5.98 8.84 -7.68
CA VAL A 208 -7.11 9.57 -7.10
C VAL A 208 -6.73 10.33 -5.83
N GLY A 209 -5.82 9.77 -5.02
CA GLY A 209 -5.29 10.41 -3.83
C GLY A 209 -4.23 11.49 -4.10
N LEU A 210 -3.71 11.58 -5.32
CA LEU A 210 -2.68 12.57 -5.66
C LEU A 210 -3.29 13.97 -5.78
N THR A 211 -2.53 14.93 -5.28
CA THR A 211 -2.77 16.38 -5.39
C THR A 211 -1.46 17.04 -5.75
N TYR A 212 -1.48 18.27 -6.27
CA TYR A 212 -0.24 19.02 -6.58
C TYR A 212 0.65 19.13 -5.35
N LYS A 213 0.08 19.53 -4.20
CA LYS A 213 0.80 19.59 -2.92
C LYS A 213 1.47 18.26 -2.55
N MET A 214 0.75 17.14 -2.68
CA MET A 214 1.33 15.83 -2.38
C MET A 214 2.46 15.48 -3.36
N ILE A 215 2.36 15.86 -4.64
CA ILE A 215 3.42 15.62 -5.62
C ILE A 215 4.67 16.44 -5.27
N ASP A 216 4.51 17.69 -4.85
CA ASP A 216 5.61 18.54 -4.37
C ASP A 216 6.27 17.93 -3.13
N GLU A 217 5.47 17.53 -2.12
CA GLU A 217 5.96 16.85 -0.92
C GLU A 217 6.72 15.55 -1.25
N LEU A 218 6.24 14.76 -2.22
CA LEU A 218 6.91 13.54 -2.67
C LEU A 218 8.19 13.82 -3.46
N GLU A 219 8.22 14.89 -4.25
CA GLU A 219 9.40 15.32 -5.00
C GLU A 219 10.50 15.76 -4.02
N GLU A 220 10.15 16.58 -3.03
CA GLU A 220 11.05 17.03 -1.97
C GLU A 220 11.57 15.85 -1.12
N ALA A 221 10.70 14.88 -0.81
CA ALA A 221 11.07 13.65 -0.12
C ALA A 221 12.00 12.73 -0.96
N GLY A 222 12.18 13.01 -2.26
CA GLY A 222 13.07 12.25 -3.14
C GLY A 222 12.43 11.03 -3.78
N LEU A 223 11.12 11.04 -4.02
CA LEU A 223 10.46 10.03 -4.85
C LEU A 223 11.03 10.07 -6.28
N HIS A 224 11.49 8.93 -6.79
CA HIS A 224 12.05 8.85 -8.14
C HIS A 224 10.99 8.66 -9.21
N ARG A 225 9.99 7.78 -8.97
CA ARG A 225 9.01 7.41 -10.01
C ARG A 225 7.62 7.12 -9.49
N ILE A 226 6.60 7.63 -10.20
CA ILE A 226 5.19 7.25 -10.05
C ILE A 226 4.75 6.39 -11.24
N ASN A 227 4.33 5.16 -10.96
CA ASN A 227 3.63 4.28 -11.90
C ASN A 227 2.12 4.56 -11.78
N LEU A 228 1.61 5.45 -12.63
CA LEU A 228 0.23 5.94 -12.63
C LEU A 228 -0.69 5.04 -13.47
N SER A 229 -1.70 4.46 -12.84
CA SER A 229 -2.65 3.55 -13.51
C SER A 229 -3.77 4.35 -14.21
N ILE A 230 -3.72 4.45 -15.54
CA ILE A 230 -4.77 5.05 -16.38
C ILE A 230 -5.28 3.98 -17.33
N ASN A 231 -6.57 3.61 -17.27
CA ASN A 231 -7.09 2.45 -18.01
C ASN A 231 -8.11 2.79 -19.11
N ALA A 232 -8.55 4.05 -19.15
CA ALA A 232 -9.41 4.62 -20.19
C ALA A 232 -9.33 6.15 -20.12
N LEU A 233 -9.54 6.80 -21.27
CA LEU A 233 -9.70 8.24 -21.42
C LEU A 233 -11.17 8.64 -21.56
N ASP A 234 -12.01 7.76 -22.12
CA ASP A 234 -13.47 7.97 -22.11
C ASP A 234 -14.00 8.01 -20.67
N GLU A 235 -14.69 9.08 -20.31
CA GLU A 235 -15.14 9.32 -18.93
C GLU A 235 -16.00 8.17 -18.39
N LYS A 236 -16.93 7.66 -19.20
CA LYS A 236 -17.83 6.58 -18.80
C LYS A 236 -17.04 5.29 -18.57
N MET A 237 -16.15 4.93 -19.49
CA MET A 237 -15.31 3.74 -19.35
C MET A 237 -14.33 3.88 -18.19
N ALA A 238 -13.75 5.06 -17.98
CA ALA A 238 -12.86 5.35 -16.87
C ALA A 238 -13.56 5.14 -15.51
N LYS A 239 -14.79 5.67 -15.34
CA LYS A 239 -15.63 5.42 -14.16
C LYS A 239 -15.94 3.93 -13.96
N ILE A 240 -16.27 3.21 -15.04
CA ILE A 240 -16.52 1.76 -15.00
C ILE A 240 -15.26 0.99 -14.55
N LEU A 241 -14.10 1.30 -15.12
CA LEU A 241 -12.85 0.61 -14.83
C LEU A 241 -12.27 1.00 -13.46
N ALA A 242 -12.55 2.20 -12.95
CA ALA A 242 -12.28 2.59 -11.57
C ALA A 242 -13.31 1.99 -10.58
N GLY A 243 -14.50 1.61 -11.05
CA GLY A 243 -15.59 1.15 -10.19
C GLY A 243 -16.12 2.23 -9.26
N ARG A 244 -16.06 3.51 -9.68
CA ARG A 244 -16.47 4.68 -8.91
C ARG A 244 -17.17 5.70 -9.81
N LYS A 245 -18.27 6.28 -9.33
CA LYS A 245 -19.10 7.23 -10.10
C LYS A 245 -18.48 8.63 -10.18
N ASP A 246 -17.72 8.99 -9.16
CA ASP A 246 -17.03 10.27 -8.96
C ASP A 246 -15.59 10.25 -9.50
N TYR A 247 -15.15 9.16 -10.15
CA TYR A 247 -13.84 9.13 -10.80
C TYR A 247 -13.79 10.16 -11.92
N ASN A 248 -12.83 11.08 -11.84
CA ASN A 248 -12.63 12.16 -12.79
C ASN A 248 -11.34 11.91 -13.57
N ILE A 249 -11.47 11.52 -14.84
CA ILE A 249 -10.32 11.23 -15.69
C ILE A 249 -9.50 12.49 -16.01
N GLU A 250 -10.14 13.64 -16.26
CA GLU A 250 -9.45 14.90 -16.56
C GLU A 250 -8.50 15.29 -15.43
N LYS A 251 -8.95 15.19 -14.16
CA LYS A 251 -8.07 15.41 -13.00
C LYS A 251 -6.85 14.49 -13.02
N ILE A 252 -6.99 13.23 -13.44
CA ILE A 252 -5.87 12.29 -13.50
C ILE A 252 -4.90 12.65 -14.63
N LEU A 253 -5.40 13.16 -15.76
CA LEU A 253 -4.56 13.65 -16.85
C LEU A 253 -3.82 14.94 -16.44
N ASP A 254 -4.47 15.84 -15.71
CA ASP A 254 -3.84 17.03 -15.12
C ASP A 254 -2.73 16.64 -14.14
N ILE A 255 -2.97 15.65 -13.28
CA ILE A 255 -1.97 15.08 -12.37
C ILE A 255 -0.81 14.46 -13.14
N ALA A 256 -1.07 13.72 -14.22
CA ALA A 256 -0.02 13.14 -15.06
C ALA A 256 0.86 14.24 -15.68
N GLU A 257 0.25 15.30 -16.22
CA GLU A 257 0.97 16.46 -16.75
C GLU A 257 1.76 17.19 -15.66
N TYR A 258 1.23 17.30 -14.44
CA TYR A 258 1.95 17.90 -13.32
C TYR A 258 3.19 17.07 -12.91
N ILE A 259 3.07 15.74 -12.81
CA ILE A 259 4.22 14.85 -12.56
C ILE A 259 5.27 14.99 -13.67
N LYS A 260 4.84 15.14 -14.93
CA LYS A 260 5.77 15.35 -16.05
C LYS A 260 6.61 16.63 -15.93
N ASN A 261 6.09 17.64 -15.24
CA ASN A 261 6.76 18.92 -14.98
C ASN A 261 7.57 18.94 -13.67
N SER A 262 7.52 17.88 -12.85
CA SER A 262 8.35 17.74 -11.65
C SER A 262 9.61 16.89 -11.93
N LYS A 263 10.47 16.71 -10.91
CA LYS A 263 11.62 15.79 -10.96
C LYS A 263 11.26 14.33 -10.73
N ILE A 264 9.97 14.00 -10.55
CA ILE A 264 9.50 12.62 -10.44
C ILE A 264 9.27 12.06 -11.83
N HIS A 265 9.86 10.91 -12.15
CA HIS A 265 9.58 10.19 -13.39
C HIS A 265 8.13 9.70 -13.42
N LEU A 266 7.42 9.94 -14.53
CA LEU A 266 6.08 9.41 -14.76
C LEU A 266 6.19 8.15 -15.61
N LEU A 267 5.55 7.07 -15.15
CA LEU A 267 5.23 5.92 -15.97
C LEU A 267 3.72 5.73 -16.00
N ILE A 268 3.11 5.76 -17.18
CA ILE A 268 1.69 5.46 -17.37
C ILE A 268 1.53 3.95 -17.57
N ALA A 269 0.69 3.32 -16.75
CA ALA A 269 0.57 1.88 -16.64
C ALA A 269 -0.84 1.36 -17.00
N PRO A 270 -1.26 1.44 -18.28
CA PRO A 270 -2.58 0.96 -18.67
C PRO A 270 -2.64 -0.57 -18.64
N ILE A 271 -3.79 -1.10 -18.25
CA ILE A 271 -4.07 -2.54 -18.31
C ILE A 271 -5.03 -2.88 -19.45
N LEU A 272 -4.66 -3.87 -20.26
CA LEU A 272 -5.51 -4.45 -21.28
C LEU A 272 -6.43 -5.50 -20.63
N LEU A 273 -7.73 -5.27 -20.71
CA LEU A 273 -8.80 -6.21 -20.50
C LEU A 273 -9.33 -6.64 -21.87
N PRO A 274 -8.89 -7.78 -22.41
CA PRO A 274 -9.23 -8.13 -23.78
C PRO A 274 -10.74 -8.27 -23.99
N ASN A 275 -11.23 -7.70 -25.09
CA ASN A 275 -12.65 -7.57 -25.44
C ASN A 275 -13.47 -6.63 -24.51
N VAL A 276 -12.82 -5.75 -23.75
CA VAL A 276 -13.49 -4.81 -22.84
C VAL A 276 -13.03 -3.39 -23.05
N ASN A 277 -11.71 -3.15 -23.09
CA ASN A 277 -11.13 -1.82 -23.20
C ASN A 277 -10.05 -1.72 -24.28
N ASP A 278 -10.05 -2.60 -25.29
CA ASP A 278 -8.99 -2.69 -26.31
C ASP A 278 -8.73 -1.35 -27.01
N GLU A 279 -9.79 -0.60 -27.35
CA GLU A 279 -9.68 0.75 -27.93
C GLU A 279 -9.11 1.77 -26.93
N GLU A 280 -9.62 1.77 -25.70
CA GLU A 280 -9.14 2.65 -24.63
C GLU A 280 -7.67 2.39 -24.28
N PHE A 281 -7.26 1.12 -24.27
CA PHE A 281 -5.88 0.71 -24.06
C PHE A 281 -4.96 1.34 -25.11
N LYS A 282 -5.36 1.33 -26.39
CA LYS A 282 -4.61 2.01 -27.46
C LYS A 282 -4.61 3.53 -27.28
N LYS A 283 -5.75 4.14 -26.94
CA LYS A 283 -5.86 5.59 -26.70
C LYS A 283 -4.96 6.06 -25.57
N VAL A 284 -4.87 5.32 -24.46
CA VAL A 284 -3.99 5.67 -23.34
C VAL A 284 -2.50 5.57 -23.75
N ILE A 285 -2.13 4.58 -24.56
CA ILE A 285 -0.77 4.49 -25.13
C ILE A 285 -0.49 5.72 -26.01
N ASP A 286 -1.42 6.08 -26.88
CA ASP A 286 -1.31 7.27 -27.74
C ASP A 286 -1.15 8.56 -26.91
N TYR A 287 -1.95 8.72 -25.85
CA TYR A 287 -1.84 9.84 -24.91
C TYR A 287 -0.48 9.89 -24.23
N ALA A 288 0.02 8.77 -23.71
CA ALA A 288 1.31 8.74 -23.01
C ALA A 288 2.48 9.16 -23.92
N ILE A 289 2.46 8.72 -25.18
CA ILE A 289 3.46 9.09 -26.19
C ILE A 289 3.37 10.59 -26.50
N GLN A 290 2.16 11.10 -26.75
CA GLN A 290 1.95 12.53 -27.03
C GLN A 290 2.38 13.41 -25.87
N LEU A 291 2.08 12.99 -24.64
CA LEU A 291 2.49 13.68 -23.43
C LEU A 291 4.02 13.71 -23.31
N ASP A 292 4.70 12.60 -23.59
CA ASP A 292 6.17 12.54 -23.54
C ASP A 292 6.86 13.40 -24.60
N GLN A 293 6.27 13.47 -25.80
CA GLN A 293 6.75 14.35 -26.88
C GLN A 293 6.56 15.83 -26.54
N ARG A 294 5.41 16.19 -25.94
CA ARG A 294 5.09 17.57 -25.55
C ARG A 294 5.91 18.03 -24.35
N ILE A 295 6.13 17.15 -23.38
CA ILE A 295 6.83 17.44 -22.13
C ILE A 295 7.87 16.34 -21.88
N PRO A 296 9.07 16.41 -22.46
CA PRO A 296 10.09 15.36 -22.25
C PRO A 296 10.59 15.34 -20.80
N GLN A 297 10.66 14.16 -20.18
CA GLN A 297 11.29 14.03 -18.86
C GLN A 297 12.79 13.83 -19.00
N ASN A 298 13.58 14.56 -18.20
CA ASN A 298 15.04 14.45 -18.16
C ASN A 298 15.57 13.77 -16.88
N VAL A 299 14.68 13.13 -16.13
CA VAL A 299 15.02 12.36 -14.93
C VAL A 299 15.72 11.06 -15.33
N LEU A 300 16.98 10.90 -14.94
CA LEU A 300 17.74 9.67 -15.14
C LEU A 300 17.56 8.75 -13.93
N ASN A 301 17.27 7.49 -14.17
CA ASN A 301 17.28 6.47 -13.13
C ASN A 301 18.73 6.23 -12.68
N PRO A 302 19.08 6.47 -11.39
CA PRO A 302 20.45 6.36 -10.88
C PRO A 302 20.98 4.92 -10.88
N ILE A 303 20.10 3.91 -10.97
CA ILE A 303 20.47 2.51 -11.09
C ILE A 303 20.97 2.20 -12.51
N THR A 304 20.29 2.70 -13.54
CA THR A 304 20.57 2.37 -14.95
C THR A 304 21.39 3.43 -15.68
N ASN A 305 21.44 4.65 -15.14
CA ASN A 305 21.93 5.86 -15.77
C ASN A 305 21.21 6.16 -17.11
N LYS A 306 19.94 5.78 -17.21
CA LYS A 306 19.06 5.97 -18.38
C LYS A 306 17.71 6.50 -17.94
N LYS A 307 16.93 7.06 -18.87
CA LYS A 307 15.53 7.40 -18.63
C LYS A 307 14.71 6.12 -18.48
N ASP A 308 13.82 6.09 -17.49
CA ASP A 308 12.84 5.01 -17.38
C ASP A 308 11.82 5.12 -18.55
N PRO A 309 11.25 4.00 -19.03
CA PRO A 309 10.18 4.03 -20.02
C PRO A 309 8.94 4.77 -19.52
N ILE A 310 8.34 5.61 -20.37
CA ILE A 310 7.07 6.32 -20.07
C ILE A 310 5.86 5.38 -19.96
N LEU A 311 5.94 4.17 -20.53
CA LEU A 311 4.83 3.23 -20.62
C LEU A 311 5.19 1.88 -20.00
N GLY A 312 4.37 1.42 -19.05
CA GLY A 312 4.41 0.07 -18.50
C GLY A 312 3.09 -0.65 -18.69
N VAL A 313 2.82 -1.08 -19.92
CA VAL A 313 1.53 -1.70 -20.30
C VAL A 313 1.38 -3.10 -19.70
N GLN A 314 0.17 -3.45 -19.30
CA GLN A 314 -0.13 -4.69 -18.57
C GLN A 314 -1.21 -5.52 -19.24
N LEU A 315 -1.17 -6.84 -19.06
CA LEU A 315 -2.25 -7.74 -19.44
C LEU A 315 -3.02 -8.17 -18.20
N CYS A 316 -4.35 -8.02 -18.22
CA CYS A 316 -5.19 -8.49 -17.12
C CYS A 316 -5.13 -10.02 -16.97
N LEU A 317 -4.77 -10.48 -15.77
CA LEU A 317 -4.79 -11.89 -15.37
C LEU A 317 -5.93 -12.13 -14.37
N ILE A 318 -6.41 -13.37 -14.30
CA ILE A 318 -7.46 -13.77 -13.35
C ILE A 318 -6.80 -14.51 -12.18
N TYR A 319 -7.17 -14.11 -10.97
CA TYR A 319 -6.69 -14.68 -9.72
C TYR A 319 -7.86 -15.23 -8.90
N GLN A 320 -7.59 -16.24 -8.06
CA GLN A 320 -8.60 -16.95 -7.27
C GLN A 320 -9.51 -16.03 -6.45
N PHE A 321 -8.94 -15.00 -5.82
CA PHE A 321 -9.67 -14.01 -5.02
C PHE A 321 -9.73 -12.63 -5.70
N GLY A 322 -9.55 -12.59 -7.02
CA GLY A 322 -9.65 -11.37 -7.82
C GLY A 322 -11.04 -11.23 -8.45
N ARG A 323 -11.35 -10.01 -8.88
CA ARG A 323 -12.58 -9.75 -9.65
C ARG A 323 -12.38 -10.06 -11.12
N ARG A 324 -13.47 -10.46 -11.79
CA ARG A 324 -13.48 -10.77 -13.22
C ARG A 324 -14.63 -10.04 -13.90
N VAL A 325 -14.31 -9.37 -15.01
CA VAL A 325 -15.31 -8.76 -15.88
C VAL A 325 -15.95 -9.83 -16.78
N LYS A 326 -17.29 -9.90 -16.82
CA LYS A 326 -18.04 -10.97 -17.51
C LYS A 326 -17.68 -11.14 -19.00
N LYS A 327 -17.47 -10.04 -19.73
CA LYS A 327 -17.19 -10.05 -21.18
C LYS A 327 -15.70 -10.16 -21.53
N MET A 328 -14.82 -10.23 -20.53
CA MET A 328 -13.36 -10.24 -20.75
C MET A 328 -12.89 -11.62 -21.21
N LYS A 329 -12.13 -11.63 -22.32
CA LYS A 329 -11.43 -12.81 -22.81
C LYS A 329 -10.11 -12.99 -22.05
N ILE A 330 -9.71 -14.24 -21.84
CA ILE A 330 -8.40 -14.57 -21.29
C ILE A 330 -7.44 -14.68 -22.46
N TRP A 331 -6.35 -13.91 -22.43
CA TRP A 331 -5.29 -13.99 -23.43
C TRP A 331 -4.04 -14.64 -22.84
N GLU A 332 -3.30 -15.33 -23.69
CA GLU A 332 -1.92 -15.71 -23.41
C GLU A 332 -0.97 -14.56 -23.73
N PHE A 333 0.16 -14.51 -23.01
CA PHE A 333 1.20 -13.52 -23.23
C PHE A 333 1.74 -13.50 -24.67
N LYS A 334 1.79 -14.64 -25.38
CA LYS A 334 2.22 -14.68 -26.78
C LYS A 334 1.36 -13.77 -27.67
N LYS A 335 0.04 -13.78 -27.47
CA LYS A 335 -0.90 -12.93 -28.22
C LYS A 335 -0.75 -11.47 -27.82
N PHE A 336 -0.60 -11.20 -26.53
CA PHE A 336 -0.36 -9.84 -26.03
C PHE A 336 0.92 -9.23 -26.59
N TYR A 337 2.05 -9.95 -26.56
CA TYR A 337 3.32 -9.46 -27.11
C TYR A 337 3.28 -9.29 -28.63
N LYS A 338 2.47 -10.08 -29.35
CA LYS A 338 2.21 -9.84 -30.78
C LYS A 338 1.52 -8.48 -30.98
N LEU A 339 0.45 -8.20 -30.22
CA LEU A 339 -0.23 -6.91 -30.26
C LEU A 339 0.72 -5.75 -29.98
N LEU A 340 1.57 -5.86 -28.95
CA LEU A 340 2.54 -4.81 -28.62
C LEU A 340 3.53 -4.57 -29.76
N LYS A 341 4.05 -5.64 -30.36
CA LYS A 341 4.95 -5.55 -31.53
C LYS A 341 4.26 -4.87 -32.72
N ASP A 342 2.99 -5.18 -32.96
CA ASP A 342 2.20 -4.58 -34.04
C ASP A 342 2.01 -3.06 -33.78
N TYR A 343 1.76 -2.65 -32.54
CA TYR A 343 1.70 -1.23 -32.16
C TYR A 343 3.06 -0.53 -32.29
N GLU A 344 4.15 -1.12 -31.78
CA GLU A 344 5.51 -0.59 -31.93
C GLU A 344 5.86 -0.36 -33.42
N ALA A 345 5.48 -1.29 -34.31
CA ALA A 345 5.68 -1.14 -35.75
C ALA A 345 4.86 0.02 -36.35
N GLN A 346 3.62 0.21 -35.91
CA GLN A 346 2.77 1.33 -36.34
C GLN A 346 3.35 2.69 -35.91
N TYR A 347 3.89 2.79 -34.70
CA TYR A 347 4.55 4.01 -34.22
C TYR A 347 5.87 4.28 -34.95
N LYS A 348 6.67 3.23 -35.16
CA LYS A 348 7.92 3.34 -35.91
C LYS A 348 7.68 3.83 -37.35
N ALA A 349 6.60 3.38 -38.00
CA ALA A 349 6.21 3.88 -39.32
C ALA A 349 5.84 5.38 -39.33
N LYS A 350 5.49 5.95 -38.17
CA LYS A 350 5.26 7.39 -37.97
C LYS A 350 6.50 8.14 -37.48
N GLY A 351 7.67 7.48 -37.44
CA GLY A 351 8.92 8.08 -36.93
C GLY A 351 9.02 8.17 -35.40
N ILE A 352 8.15 7.45 -34.67
CA ILE A 352 8.12 7.45 -33.20
C ILE A 352 8.75 6.15 -32.69
N ASP A 353 9.85 6.25 -31.96
CA ASP A 353 10.44 5.10 -31.26
C ASP A 353 9.82 4.97 -29.87
N VAL A 354 9.11 3.88 -29.63
CA VAL A 354 8.46 3.58 -28.35
C VAL A 354 8.68 2.12 -27.98
N LYS A 355 8.96 1.89 -26.70
CA LYS A 355 9.10 0.55 -26.14
C LYS A 355 7.86 0.18 -25.33
N LEU A 356 7.07 -0.75 -25.85
CA LEU A 356 5.88 -1.29 -25.17
C LEU A 356 6.19 -2.61 -24.48
N LYS A 357 7.05 -3.44 -25.08
CA LYS A 357 7.53 -4.67 -24.43
C LYS A 357 8.71 -4.36 -23.50
N LEU A 358 8.40 -4.12 -22.23
CA LEU A 358 9.41 -3.88 -21.21
C LEU A 358 10.08 -5.17 -20.72
N HIS A 359 11.31 -5.01 -20.24
CA HIS A 359 12.09 -6.03 -19.55
C HIS A 359 12.51 -5.52 -18.16
N PRO A 360 12.64 -6.36 -17.12
CA PRO A 360 13.04 -5.91 -15.79
C PRO A 360 14.33 -5.07 -15.78
N SER A 361 15.27 -5.37 -16.68
CA SER A 361 16.52 -4.63 -16.86
C SER A 361 16.33 -3.18 -17.31
N ASP A 362 15.19 -2.81 -17.88
CA ASP A 362 14.89 -1.42 -18.29
C ASP A 362 14.80 -0.49 -17.08
N PHE A 363 14.38 -1.02 -15.93
CA PHE A 363 14.35 -0.31 -14.64
C PHE A 363 15.59 -0.60 -13.77
N GLY A 364 16.54 -1.39 -14.30
CA GLY A 364 17.70 -1.83 -13.55
C GLY A 364 17.43 -2.97 -12.59
N THR A 365 16.33 -3.70 -12.74
CA THR A 365 16.04 -4.86 -11.89
C THR A 365 17.04 -5.99 -12.14
N HIS A 366 17.69 -6.45 -11.08
CA HIS A 366 18.69 -7.51 -11.14
C HIS A 366 18.67 -8.35 -9.85
N ARG A 367 19.33 -9.51 -9.89
CA ARG A 367 19.39 -10.43 -8.75
C ARG A 367 20.23 -9.84 -7.60
N ARG A 368 19.76 -10.06 -6.38
CA ARG A 368 20.47 -9.75 -5.13
C ARG A 368 20.28 -10.90 -4.13
N LYS A 369 21.06 -10.88 -3.05
CA LYS A 369 20.93 -11.83 -1.94
C LYS A 369 19.47 -11.88 -1.48
N LYS A 370 18.88 -13.08 -1.44
CA LYS A 370 17.49 -13.29 -1.04
C LYS A 370 17.42 -13.59 0.45
N LEU A 371 16.46 -13.03 1.16
CA LEU A 371 16.20 -13.38 2.55
C LEU A 371 15.93 -14.88 2.69
N PRO A 372 16.58 -15.58 3.64
CA PRO A 372 16.32 -16.99 3.87
C PRO A 372 14.89 -17.17 4.40
N CYS A 373 14.26 -18.26 3.95
CA CYS A 373 13.00 -18.72 4.53
C CYS A 373 13.33 -19.84 5.52
N PRO A 374 12.92 -19.73 6.79
CA PRO A 374 13.19 -20.77 7.79
C PRO A 374 12.40 -22.05 7.55
N PHE A 375 11.42 -22.01 6.63
CA PHE A 375 10.41 -23.04 6.47
C PHE A 375 10.54 -23.82 5.15
N LYS A 376 10.14 -25.09 5.19
CA LYS A 376 10.01 -25.99 4.03
C LYS A 376 8.56 -26.37 3.79
N VAL A 377 8.19 -26.49 2.51
CA VAL A 377 6.86 -26.97 2.14
C VAL A 377 6.66 -28.41 2.65
N GLY A 378 5.51 -28.66 3.27
CA GLY A 378 5.12 -29.95 3.83
C GLY A 378 5.49 -30.14 5.31
N GLU A 379 6.36 -29.30 5.87
CA GLU A 379 6.73 -29.42 7.28
C GLU A 379 5.57 -29.00 8.20
N SER A 380 5.58 -29.49 9.43
CA SER A 380 4.64 -29.08 10.48
C SER A 380 5.34 -28.27 11.55
N ILE A 381 4.79 -27.10 11.88
CA ILE A 381 5.32 -26.17 12.88
C ILE A 381 4.23 -25.75 13.87
N ASN A 382 4.66 -25.26 15.02
CA ASN A 382 3.80 -24.54 15.95
C ASN A 382 3.82 -23.05 15.61
N VAL A 383 2.64 -22.44 15.64
CA VAL A 383 2.44 -21.03 15.29
C VAL A 383 1.53 -20.38 16.32
N ASP A 384 1.95 -19.22 16.84
CA ASP A 384 1.14 -18.40 17.71
C ASP A 384 0.19 -17.56 16.85
N VAL A 385 -1.12 -17.79 16.96
CA VAL A 385 -2.11 -17.03 16.19
C VAL A 385 -2.36 -15.70 16.88
N ILE A 386 -2.08 -14.60 16.18
CA ILE A 386 -2.06 -13.27 16.81
C ILE A 386 -3.21 -12.37 16.35
N MET A 387 -3.80 -12.62 15.18
CA MET A 387 -4.89 -11.80 14.67
C MET A 387 -5.70 -12.53 13.59
N ASP A 388 -6.85 -11.95 13.26
CA ASP A 388 -7.69 -12.41 12.18
C ASP A 388 -7.07 -12.12 10.79
N GLY A 389 -7.44 -12.92 9.79
CA GLY A 389 -6.91 -12.83 8.43
C GLY A 389 -7.67 -11.87 7.51
N ARG A 390 -7.19 -11.76 6.27
CA ARG A 390 -7.78 -10.91 5.22
C ARG A 390 -9.15 -11.40 4.75
N ILE A 391 -9.37 -12.71 4.75
CA ILE A 391 -10.58 -13.37 4.21
C ILE A 391 -11.17 -14.34 5.23
N ARG A 392 -12.42 -14.75 5.01
CA ARG A 392 -13.06 -15.78 5.83
C ARG A 392 -12.30 -17.11 5.76
N GLY A 393 -12.13 -17.76 6.90
CA GLY A 393 -11.35 -18.99 7.05
C GLY A 393 -9.83 -18.77 7.09
N GLU A 394 -9.38 -17.54 7.30
CA GLU A 394 -7.97 -17.17 7.42
C GLU A 394 -7.70 -16.53 8.79
N VAL A 395 -6.59 -16.91 9.42
CA VAL A 395 -5.98 -16.20 10.54
C VAL A 395 -4.50 -15.97 10.27
N ILE A 396 -3.92 -15.01 10.97
CA ILE A 396 -2.50 -14.66 10.87
C ILE A 396 -1.80 -15.05 12.17
N GLY A 397 -0.72 -15.81 12.03
CA GLY A 397 0.13 -16.19 13.14
C GLY A 397 1.60 -15.87 12.92
N VAL A 398 2.41 -16.10 13.94
CA VAL A 398 3.85 -15.82 13.97
C VAL A 398 4.62 -17.07 14.35
N SER A 399 5.74 -17.29 13.65
CA SER A 399 6.74 -18.28 14.03
C SER A 399 8.10 -17.90 13.44
N GLN A 400 9.17 -18.06 14.20
CA GLN A 400 10.56 -17.79 13.78
C GLN A 400 10.75 -16.43 13.07
N ASN A 401 10.19 -15.36 13.66
CA ASN A 401 10.21 -14.00 13.11
C ASN A 401 9.67 -13.90 11.66
N ARG A 402 8.59 -14.65 11.39
CA ARG A 402 7.83 -14.59 10.14
C ARG A 402 6.34 -14.61 10.42
N ILE A 403 5.60 -13.89 9.58
CA ILE A 403 4.15 -14.04 9.46
C ILE A 403 3.86 -15.36 8.74
N VAL A 404 2.89 -16.10 9.27
CA VAL A 404 2.36 -17.33 8.69
C VAL A 404 0.86 -17.11 8.45
N GLN A 405 0.45 -17.11 7.18
CA GLN A 405 -0.96 -17.09 6.79
C GLN A 405 -1.54 -18.49 6.97
N ILE A 406 -2.52 -18.65 7.85
CA ILE A 406 -3.14 -19.96 8.13
C ILE A 406 -4.53 -19.95 7.51
N ILE A 407 -4.74 -20.80 6.50
CA ILE A 407 -6.00 -20.90 5.75
C ILE A 407 -6.79 -22.18 6.07
N ASN A 408 -8.06 -22.18 5.68
CA ASN A 408 -9.05 -23.25 5.94
C ASN A 408 -9.37 -23.41 7.43
N CYS A 409 -9.29 -22.33 8.19
CA CYS A 409 -9.66 -22.31 9.60
C CYS A 409 -11.17 -22.36 9.79
N LYS A 410 -11.60 -22.98 10.89
CA LYS A 410 -12.98 -22.94 11.41
C LYS A 410 -12.95 -22.24 12.75
N ASN A 411 -13.95 -21.41 13.05
CA ASN A 411 -14.05 -20.65 14.29
C ASN A 411 -12.80 -19.79 14.54
N GLU A 412 -12.46 -18.91 13.58
CA GLU A 412 -11.24 -18.09 13.59
C GLU A 412 -10.99 -17.38 14.93
N ASP A 413 -12.02 -16.79 15.52
CA ASP A 413 -11.93 -16.05 16.80
C ASP A 413 -11.44 -16.91 17.96
N ARG A 414 -11.72 -18.23 17.95
CA ARG A 414 -11.25 -19.15 18.98
C ARG A 414 -9.78 -19.53 18.81
N LEU A 415 -9.19 -19.28 17.63
CA LEU A 415 -7.79 -19.57 17.37
C LEU A 415 -6.90 -18.42 17.83
N ILE A 416 -7.37 -17.18 17.75
CA ILE A 416 -6.61 -15.99 18.15
C ILE A 416 -6.19 -16.10 19.63
N GLY A 417 -4.91 -15.85 19.89
CA GLY A 417 -4.29 -16.00 21.21
C GLY A 417 -3.80 -17.42 21.53
N ASN A 418 -4.01 -18.41 20.66
CA ASN A 418 -3.58 -19.78 20.88
C ASN A 418 -2.38 -20.16 20.02
N ASN A 419 -1.57 -21.09 20.54
CA ASN A 419 -0.55 -21.79 19.77
C ASN A 419 -1.18 -23.00 19.08
N ILE A 420 -1.09 -23.07 17.75
CA ILE A 420 -1.64 -24.19 16.98
C ILE A 420 -0.59 -24.82 16.07
N ARG A 421 -0.77 -26.12 15.83
CA ARG A 421 0.06 -26.88 14.89
C ARG A 421 -0.50 -26.75 13.48
N VAL A 422 0.36 -26.38 12.54
CA VAL A 422 0.00 -26.16 11.13
C VAL A 422 0.97 -26.88 10.21
N ARG A 423 0.52 -27.20 9.00
CA ARG A 423 1.36 -27.72 7.91
C ARG A 423 1.60 -26.64 6.87
N ILE A 424 2.86 -26.39 6.53
CA ILE A 424 3.25 -25.40 5.53
C ILE A 424 2.88 -25.88 4.13
N LEU A 425 2.16 -25.05 3.38
CA LEU A 425 1.73 -25.30 2.00
C LEU A 425 2.59 -24.54 0.98
N ARG A 426 3.14 -23.39 1.35
CA ARG A 426 3.91 -22.52 0.45
C ARG A 426 4.88 -21.64 1.23
N THR A 427 6.07 -21.41 0.66
CA THR A 427 7.11 -20.53 1.24
C THR A 427 7.77 -19.59 0.22
N LYS A 428 7.19 -19.49 -0.99
CA LYS A 428 7.79 -18.73 -2.11
C LYS A 428 7.95 -17.25 -1.76
N ASP A 429 9.17 -16.73 -1.87
CA ASP A 429 9.52 -15.32 -1.60
C ASP A 429 9.22 -14.90 -0.16
N ASN A 430 9.39 -15.83 0.79
CA ASN A 430 8.97 -15.66 2.19
C ASN A 430 7.48 -15.39 2.37
N ILE A 431 6.63 -15.59 1.36
CA ILE A 431 5.18 -15.60 1.54
C ILE A 431 4.81 -17.00 2.04
N ILE A 432 4.39 -17.08 3.30
CA ILE A 432 4.19 -18.35 4.00
C ILE A 432 2.70 -18.60 4.15
N VAL A 433 2.24 -19.69 3.54
CA VAL A 433 0.85 -20.16 3.63
C VAL A 433 0.85 -21.54 4.25
N SER A 434 -0.03 -21.76 5.21
CA SER A 434 -0.17 -23.01 5.96
C SER A 434 -1.64 -23.35 6.18
N THR A 435 -1.91 -24.53 6.72
CA THR A 435 -3.26 -24.95 7.11
C THR A 435 -3.19 -25.73 8.42
N PRO A 436 -4.21 -25.69 9.30
CA PRO A 436 -4.20 -26.45 10.54
C PRO A 436 -3.94 -27.94 10.28
N THR A 437 -3.13 -28.59 11.13
CA THR A 437 -3.08 -30.05 11.15
C THR A 437 -4.38 -30.56 11.77
N GLN A 438 -4.96 -31.61 11.20
CA GLN A 438 -6.12 -32.29 11.80
C GLN A 438 -5.78 -32.85 13.17
#